data_AF-A0AA38RTN7-F1
#
_entry.id   AF-A0AA38RTN7-F1
#
_cell.length_a   1.000
_cell.length_b   1.000
_cell.length_c   1.000
_cell.angle_alpha   90.00
_cell.angle_beta   90.00
_cell.angle_gamma   90.00
#
_symmetry.space_group_name_H-M   'P 1'
#
loop_
_entity.id
_entity.type
_entity.pdbx_description
1 polymer ?
#
loop_
_entity_poly.entity_id
_entity_poly.type
_entity_poly.pdbx_seq_one_letter_code
_entity_poly.pdbx_strand_id
1 'polypeptide(L)' 'MAVPYQRILVIGSGGVGTIAGYNLEQSGGATVVMALRSNFEAASKDSFTIESCDRGYVTGWKLSEDL' A
#
# COMPACT_ATOMS: atom_id res chain seq x y z
N MET A 1 -10.51 -20.32 -11.57
CA MET A 1 -9.46 -20.53 -10.54
C MET A 1 -9.61 -19.37 -9.56
N ALA A 2 -10.14 -19.62 -8.36
CA ALA A 2 -10.29 -18.55 -7.37
C ALA A 2 -8.89 -18.23 -6.83
N VAL A 3 -8.34 -17.06 -7.18
CA VAL A 3 -7.15 -16.57 -6.49
C VAL A 3 -7.54 -16.37 -5.03
N PRO A 4 -6.92 -17.06 -4.07
CA PRO A 4 -7.26 -16.87 -2.67
C PRO A 4 -6.96 -15.41 -2.33
N TYR A 5 -7.94 -14.66 -1.82
CA TYR A 5 -7.73 -13.32 -1.30
C TYR A 5 -6.69 -13.41 -0.18
N GLN A 6 -5.45 -13.06 -0.47
CA GLN A 6 -4.38 -13.09 0.50
C GLN A 6 -4.39 -11.79 1.29
N ARG A 7 -4.52 -11.91 2.62
CA ARG A 7 -4.32 -10.77 3.52
C ARG A 7 -2.84 -10.68 3.84
N ILE A 8 -2.24 -9.56 3.47
CA ILE A 8 -0.80 -9.33 3.63
C ILE A 8 -0.62 -8.17 4.60
N LEU A 9 0.12 -8.40 5.68
CA LEU A 9 0.53 -7.36 6.62
C LEU A 9 1.94 -6.89 6.25
N VAL A 10 2.07 -5.63 5.88
CA VAL A 10 3.36 -4.97 5.64
C VAL A 10 3.69 -4.11 6.85
N ILE A 11 4.81 -4.40 7.50
CA ILE A 11 5.27 -3.61 8.64
C ILE A 11 6.22 -2.53 8.11
N GLY A 12 5.77 -1.27 8.15
CA GLY A 12 6.50 -0.08 7.73
C GLY A 12 6.13 0.44 6.32
N SER A 13 6.01 1.76 6.19
CA SER A 13 5.78 2.49 4.92
C SER A 13 7.04 3.20 4.43
N GLY A 14 8.17 2.49 4.38
CA GLY A 14 9.32 2.97 3.61
C GLY A 14 9.01 2.92 2.10
N GLY A 15 9.84 3.52 1.26
CA GLY A 15 9.62 3.52 -0.20
C GLY A 15 9.38 2.13 -0.81
N VAL A 16 10.12 1.12 -0.33
CA VAL A 16 9.95 -0.28 -0.76
C VAL A 16 8.62 -0.86 -0.27
N GLY A 17 8.24 -0.61 0.98
CA GLY A 17 7.00 -1.10 1.57
C GLY A 17 5.76 -0.51 0.89
N THR A 18 5.79 0.79 0.60
CA THR A 18 4.72 1.50 -0.12
C THR A 18 4.54 0.94 -1.55
N ILE A 19 5.61 0.75 -2.31
CA ILE A 19 5.52 0.22 -3.68
C ILE A 19 5.09 -1.25 -3.67
N ALA A 20 5.60 -2.06 -2.74
CA ALA A 20 5.20 -3.46 -2.60
C ALA A 20 3.72 -3.58 -2.27
N GLY A 21 3.23 -2.82 -1.28
CA GLY A 21 1.82 -2.81 -0.90
C GLY A 21 0.92 -2.35 -2.04
N TYR A 22 1.29 -1.26 -2.71
CA TYR A 22 0.55 -0.78 -3.88
C TYR A 22 0.47 -1.82 -5.00
N ASN A 23 1.59 -2.46 -5.35
CA ASN A 23 1.60 -3.47 -6.42
C ASN A 23 0.77 -4.70 -6.07
N LEU A 24 0.78 -5.11 -4.79
CA LEU A 24 -0.02 -6.23 -4.30
C LEU A 24 -1.51 -5.91 -4.32
N GLU A 25 -1.92 -4.72 -3.89
CA GLU A 25 -3.33 -4.28 -4.00
C GLU A 25 -3.79 -4.18 -5.47
N GLN A 26 -2.97 -3.57 -6.33
CA GLN A 26 -3.29 -3.43 -7.76
C GLN A 26 -3.34 -4.78 -8.50
N SER A 27 -2.77 -5.84 -7.94
CA SER A 27 -2.87 -7.18 -8.52
C SER A 27 -4.28 -7.78 -8.43
N GLY A 28 -5.17 -7.18 -7.62
CA GLY A 28 -6.59 -7.58 -7.50
C GLY A 28 -6.83 -8.88 -6.73
N GLY A 29 -5.78 -9.52 -6.20
CA GLY A 29 -5.86 -10.79 -5.45
C GLY A 29 -5.37 -10.70 -4.01
N ALA A 30 -4.98 -9.52 -3.54
CA ALA A 30 -4.47 -9.32 -2.19
C ALA A 30 -5.05 -8.06 -1.55
N THR A 31 -5.35 -8.16 -0.26
CA THR A 31 -5.70 -7.03 0.61
C THR A 31 -4.48 -6.73 1.46
N VAL A 32 -3.95 -5.51 1.37
CA VAL A 32 -2.74 -5.12 2.07
C VAL A 32 -3.07 -4.23 3.26
N VAL A 33 -2.65 -4.68 4.43
CA VAL A 33 -2.71 -3.90 5.67
C VAL A 33 -1.31 -3.39 5.96
N MET A 34 -1.15 -2.11 6.27
CA MET A 34 0.16 -1.56 6.63
C MET A 34 0.18 -1.16 8.11
N ALA A 35 1.13 -1.72 8.86
CA ALA A 35 1.38 -1.35 10.26
C ALA A 35 2.48 -0.30 10.33
N LEU A 36 2.17 0.88 10.87
CA LEU A 36 3.04 2.06 10.84
C LEU A 36 3.28 2.60 12.25
N ARG A 37 4.56 2.77 12.64
CA ARG A 37 4.91 3.27 13.98
C ARG A 37 5.12 4.78 14.05
N SER A 38 5.87 5.37 13.11
CA SER A 38 6.29 6.78 13.17
C SER A 38 5.54 7.69 12.19
N ASN A 39 5.13 7.16 11.05
CA ASN A 39 4.45 7.91 9.97
C ASN A 39 2.96 7.58 9.87
N PHE A 40 2.38 7.02 10.94
CA PHE A 40 0.97 6.61 10.97
C PHE A 40 0.02 7.77 10.63
N GLU A 41 0.19 8.94 11.27
CA GLU A 41 -0.67 10.09 10.98
C GLU A 41 -0.56 10.58 9.53
N ALA A 42 0.66 10.64 8.99
CA ALA A 42 0.87 11.09 7.61
C ALA A 42 0.28 10.09 6.60
N ALA A 43 0.46 8.78 6.80
CA ALA A 43 -0.06 7.77 5.88
C ALA A 43 -1.57 7.52 5.99
N SER A 44 -2.15 7.76 7.17
CA SER A 44 -3.59 7.58 7.44
C SER A 44 -4.40 8.82 7.03
N LYS A 45 -3.86 10.05 7.22
CA LYS A 45 -4.51 11.30 6.75
C LYS A 45 -4.16 11.66 5.31
N ASP A 46 -2.88 11.64 4.96
CA ASP A 46 -2.42 11.99 3.62
C ASP A 46 -2.40 10.75 2.72
N SER A 47 -2.80 10.98 1.48
CA SER A 47 -2.80 9.91 0.48
C SER A 47 -1.39 9.75 -0.06
N PHE A 48 -0.94 8.53 -0.30
CA PHE A 48 0.36 8.29 -0.90
C PHE A 48 0.40 8.84 -2.32
N THR A 49 1.47 9.59 -2.61
CA THR A 49 1.86 9.96 -3.96
C THR A 49 3.07 9.10 -4.34
N ILE A 50 2.89 8.23 -5.33
CA ILE A 50 3.94 7.37 -5.86
C ILE A 50 4.30 7.89 -7.24
N GLU A 51 5.50 8.43 -7.38
CA GLU A 51 6.10 8.73 -8.66
C GLU A 51 6.93 7.52 -9.10
N SER A 52 6.51 6.88 -10.20
CA SER A 52 7.22 5.73 -10.77
C SER A 52 7.51 5.99 -12.24
N CYS A 53 8.74 5.70 -12.66
CA CYS A 53 9.13 5.74 -14.08
C CYS A 53 8.29 4.77 -14.93
N ASP A 54 7.81 3.67 -14.33
CA ASP A 54 7.11 2.59 -15.02
C ASP A 54 5.58 2.80 -15.03
N ARG A 55 5.04 3.34 -13.94
CA ARG A 55 3.59 3.48 -13.70
C ARG A 55 3.06 4.92 -13.74
N GLY A 56 3.93 5.90 -13.94
CA GLY A 56 3.60 7.32 -13.93
C GLY A 56 3.37 7.86 -12.50
N TYR A 57 2.63 8.96 -12.41
CA TYR A 57 2.25 9.59 -11.14
C TYR A 57 0.95 8.99 -10.61
N VAL A 58 1.05 8.22 -9.54
CA VAL A 58 -0.10 7.72 -8.79
C VAL A 58 -0.31 8.63 -7.60
N THR A 59 -1.35 9.46 -7.65
CA THR A 59 -1.76 10.33 -6.54
C THR A 59 -2.99 9.75 -5.87
N GLY A 60 -3.08 9.83 -4.53
CA GLY A 60 -4.33 9.51 -3.85
C GLY A 60 -4.46 8.07 -3.36
N TRP A 61 -3.39 7.25 -3.40
CA TRP A 61 -3.49 5.89 -2.88
C TRP A 61 -3.61 5.93 -1.36
N LYS A 62 -4.69 5.34 -0.85
CA LYS A 62 -4.96 5.18 0.57
C LYS A 62 -4.92 3.72 0.92
N LEU A 63 -4.46 3.44 2.13
CA LEU A 63 -4.46 2.10 2.70
C LEU A 63 -5.89 1.61 2.86
N SER A 64 -6.16 0.37 2.48
CA SER A 64 -7.48 -0.24 2.67
C SER A 64 -7.81 -0.45 4.15
N GLU A 65 -6.78 -0.82 4.94
CA GLU A 65 -6.83 -1.00 6.38
C GLU A 65 -5.46 -0.63 6.99
N ASP A 66 -5.46 0.14 8.06
CA ASP A 66 -4.29 0.54 8.87
C ASP A 66 -4.42 0.01 10.31
N LEU A 67 -3.33 -0.56 10.87
CA LEU A 67 -3.25 -1.16 12.21
C LEU A 67 -2.11 -0.57 13.05
#